data_AF-A0A9Q4GI12-F1
#
_entry.id   AF-A0A9Q4GI12-F1
#
_cell.length_a   1.000
_cell.length_b   1.000
_cell.length_c   1.000
_cell.angle_alpha   90.00
_cell.angle_beta   90.00
_cell.angle_gamma   90.00
#
_symmetry.space_group_name_H-M   'P 1'
#
loop_
_entity.id
_entity.type
_entity.pdbx_description
1 polymer ?
#
loop_
_entity_poly.entity_id
_entity_poly.type
_entity_poly.pdbx_seq_one_letter_code
_entity_poly.pdbx_strand_id
1 'polypeptide(L)'
;MTQETSDIIDELARRAYDVARPTSFKAYAVERVFRESVKAITEMSSARPSEDDAKLYVSGRIQKMVGRGEQVYIVSEEKSDYGGTVEERAERYADYFVEEVLHGVCDGNPSRLKRMSNNLADGFYAATLKLWREDRNEDEEGEQAEEQESGQAQL
;
A
#
# COMPACT_ATOMS: atom_id res chain seq x y z
N MET A 1 -11.24 16.06 -3.22
CA MET A 1 -11.51 14.66 -2.85
C MET A 1 -12.66 14.68 -1.87
N THR A 2 -13.65 13.77 -1.96
CA THR A 2 -14.70 13.67 -0.92
C THR A 2 -14.12 13.00 0.33
N GLN A 3 -14.79 13.11 1.47
CA GLN A 3 -14.37 12.41 2.69
C GLN A 3 -14.30 10.89 2.47
N GLU A 4 -15.33 10.33 1.84
CA GLU A 4 -15.38 8.90 1.46
C GLU A 4 -14.18 8.47 0.60
N THR A 5 -13.81 9.26 -0.42
CA THR A 5 -12.62 8.94 -1.23
C THR A 5 -11.33 9.05 -0.41
N SER A 6 -11.27 9.95 0.58
CA SER A 6 -10.13 10.04 1.48
C SER A 6 -10.00 8.78 2.33
N ASP A 7 -11.11 8.31 2.92
CA ASP A 7 -11.12 7.12 3.77
C ASP A 7 -10.73 5.87 2.96
N ILE A 8 -11.20 5.76 1.72
CA ILE A 8 -10.80 4.70 0.78
C ILE A 8 -9.30 4.73 0.52
N ILE A 9 -8.74 5.91 0.25
CA ILE A 9 -7.31 6.03 -0.05
C ILE A 9 -6.43 5.77 1.18
N ASP A 10 -6.90 6.15 2.36
CA ASP A 10 -6.21 5.87 3.64
C ASP A 10 -6.14 4.35 3.90
N GLU A 11 -7.24 3.62 3.72
CA GLU A 11 -7.27 2.16 3.88
C GLU A 11 -6.43 1.46 2.80
N LEU A 12 -6.49 1.94 1.56
CA LEU A 12 -5.62 1.43 0.48
C LEU A 12 -4.13 1.59 0.83
N ALA A 13 -3.76 2.74 1.41
CA ALA A 13 -2.40 3.01 1.84
C ALA A 13 -1.95 2.07 2.97
N ARG A 14 -2.83 1.76 3.94
CA ARG A 14 -2.54 0.78 5.00
C ARG A 14 -2.24 -0.59 4.43
N ARG A 15 -3.09 -1.07 3.53
CA ARG A 15 -2.88 -2.36 2.84
C ARG A 15 -1.59 -2.39 2.04
N ALA A 16 -1.24 -1.30 1.36
CA ALA A 16 0.02 -1.22 0.64
C ALA A 16 1.24 -1.23 1.58
N TYR A 17 1.14 -0.50 2.69
CA TYR A 17 2.18 -0.44 3.72
C TYR A 17 2.37 -1.81 4.39
N ASP A 18 1.30 -2.60 4.49
CA ASP A 18 1.33 -3.97 4.98
C ASP A 18 1.94 -4.97 3.98
N VAL A 19 1.83 -4.70 2.67
CA VAL A 19 2.54 -5.47 1.63
C VAL A 19 4.03 -5.16 1.63
N ALA A 20 4.39 -3.87 1.67
CA ALA A 20 5.77 -3.44 1.52
C ALA A 20 6.02 -2.08 2.20
N ARG A 21 7.05 -2.04 3.04
CA ARG A 21 7.49 -0.83 3.75
C ARG A 21 8.74 -0.24 3.11
N PRO A 22 8.91 1.09 3.13
CA PRO A 22 10.06 1.73 2.52
C PRO A 22 11.32 1.49 3.37
N THR A 23 12.47 1.20 2.73
CA THR A 23 13.74 0.96 3.44
C THR A 23 14.41 2.23 3.97
N SER A 24 14.03 3.39 3.43
CA SER A 24 14.48 4.73 3.83
C SER A 24 13.37 5.72 3.51
N PHE A 25 13.45 6.96 4.00
CA PHE A 25 12.44 7.99 3.72
C PHE A 25 12.44 8.45 2.25
N LYS A 26 11.97 7.57 1.38
CA LYS A 26 11.60 7.79 -0.01
C LYS A 26 10.19 7.24 -0.13
N ALA A 27 9.21 7.97 0.40
CA ALA A 27 7.80 7.57 0.36
C ALA A 27 7.28 7.27 -1.06
N TYR A 28 7.98 7.77 -2.11
CA TYR A 28 7.79 7.33 -3.50
C TYR A 28 7.89 5.80 -3.69
N ALA A 29 8.62 5.08 -2.85
CA ALA A 29 8.79 3.63 -2.93
C ALA A 29 7.47 2.88 -2.65
N VAL A 30 6.66 3.35 -1.69
CA VAL A 30 5.32 2.79 -1.42
C VAL A 30 4.29 3.35 -2.40
N GLU A 31 4.39 4.64 -2.77
CA GLU A 31 3.58 5.25 -3.85
C GLU A 31 3.68 4.45 -5.16
N ARG A 32 4.83 3.80 -5.40
CA ARG A 32 5.04 2.91 -6.54
C ARG A 32 4.04 1.76 -6.59
N VAL A 33 3.58 1.23 -5.45
CA VAL A 33 2.53 0.21 -5.38
C VAL A 33 1.28 0.73 -6.09
N PHE A 34 0.80 1.90 -5.68
CA PHE A 34 -0.36 2.56 -6.30
C PHE A 34 -0.14 2.84 -7.79
N ARG A 35 1.02 3.38 -8.17
CA ARG A 35 1.31 3.70 -9.58
C ARG A 35 1.35 2.45 -10.45
N GLU A 36 1.91 1.35 -9.97
CA GLU A 36 1.90 0.08 -10.69
C GLU A 36 0.49 -0.53 -10.78
N SER A 37 -0.36 -0.33 -9.77
CA SER A 37 -1.79 -0.71 -9.87
C SER A 37 -2.51 0.07 -10.97
N VAL A 38 -2.30 1.40 -11.05
CA VAL A 38 -2.87 2.23 -12.12
C VAL A 38 -2.37 1.79 -13.49
N LYS A 39 -1.08 1.48 -13.63
CA LYS A 39 -0.52 0.95 -14.89
C LYS A 39 -1.09 -0.42 -15.24
N ALA A 40 -1.29 -1.30 -14.25
CA ALA A 40 -1.90 -2.61 -14.47
C ALA A 40 -3.25 -2.46 -15.18
N ILE A 41 -4.09 -1.53 -14.73
CA ILE A 41 -5.41 -1.29 -15.32
C ILE A 41 -5.33 -0.51 -16.65
N THR A 42 -4.50 0.51 -16.72
CA THR A 42 -4.50 1.44 -17.87
C THR A 42 -3.69 0.95 -19.07
N GLU A 43 -2.80 -0.02 -18.88
CA GLU A 43 -2.04 -0.68 -19.96
C GLU A 43 -2.70 -1.98 -20.44
N MET A 44 -3.82 -2.40 -19.84
CA MET A 44 -4.64 -3.48 -20.39
C MET A 44 -5.21 -3.07 -21.75
N SER A 45 -5.19 -4.00 -22.70
CA SER A 45 -5.75 -3.79 -24.05
C SER A 45 -7.28 -3.67 -24.04
N SER A 46 -7.95 -4.13 -22.98
CA SER A 46 -9.40 -4.01 -22.82
C SER A 46 -9.80 -2.63 -22.32
N ALA A 47 -10.82 -2.04 -22.94
CA ALA A 47 -11.43 -0.78 -22.49
C ALA A 47 -12.14 -0.93 -21.12
N ARG A 48 -12.53 -2.15 -20.75
CA ARG A 48 -13.11 -2.53 -19.45
C ARG A 48 -12.63 -3.94 -19.09
N PRO A 49 -11.56 -4.07 -18.29
CA PRO A 49 -11.16 -5.38 -17.80
C PRO A 49 -12.26 -6.00 -16.93
N SER A 50 -12.32 -7.32 -16.88
CA SER A 50 -13.13 -7.99 -15.86
C SER A 50 -12.53 -7.72 -14.48
N GLU A 51 -13.36 -7.81 -13.44
CA GLU A 51 -12.91 -7.60 -12.07
C GLU A 51 -11.80 -8.59 -11.67
N ASP A 52 -11.99 -9.87 -12.02
CA ASP A 52 -11.02 -10.93 -11.76
C ASP A 52 -9.69 -10.69 -12.51
N ASP A 53 -9.75 -10.28 -13.79
CA ASP A 53 -8.54 -9.95 -14.56
C ASP A 53 -7.83 -8.74 -13.96
N ALA A 54 -8.58 -7.72 -13.54
CA ALA A 54 -8.04 -6.53 -12.91
C ALA A 54 -7.31 -6.88 -11.60
N LYS A 55 -7.94 -7.69 -10.74
CA LYS A 55 -7.38 -8.17 -9.47
C LYS A 55 -6.09 -8.95 -9.72
N LEU A 56 -6.12 -9.91 -10.65
CA LEU A 56 -4.97 -10.75 -11.00
C LEU A 56 -3.78 -9.93 -11.56
N TYR A 57 -4.06 -8.95 -12.42
CA TYR A 57 -3.00 -8.12 -13.00
C TYR A 57 -2.38 -7.16 -11.97
N VAL A 58 -3.20 -6.59 -11.08
CA VAL A 58 -2.74 -5.71 -10.01
C VAL A 58 -1.88 -6.50 -9.02
N SER A 59 -2.35 -7.64 -8.50
CA SER A 59 -1.60 -8.46 -7.55
C SER A 59 -0.27 -8.94 -8.16
N GLY A 60 -0.30 -9.45 -9.39
CA GLY A 60 0.90 -9.92 -10.09
C GLY A 60 1.94 -8.83 -10.34
N ARG A 61 1.53 -7.58 -10.60
CA ARG A 61 2.48 -6.45 -10.69
C ARG A 61 3.12 -6.11 -9.37
N ILE A 62 2.33 -6.12 -8.29
CA ILE A 62 2.81 -5.78 -6.95
C ILE A 62 3.81 -6.82 -6.47
N GLN A 63 3.48 -8.11 -6.58
CA GLN A 63 4.39 -9.19 -6.22
C GLN A 63 5.71 -9.11 -7.00
N LYS A 64 5.67 -8.84 -8.32
CA LYS A 64 6.87 -8.61 -9.13
C LYS A 64 7.67 -7.39 -8.70
N MET A 65 7.00 -6.30 -8.31
CA MET A 65 7.64 -5.08 -7.86
C MET A 65 8.38 -5.32 -6.54
N VAL A 66 7.69 -5.90 -5.56
CA VAL A 66 8.22 -6.16 -4.22
C VAL A 66 9.34 -7.20 -4.27
N GLY A 67 9.18 -8.26 -5.08
CA GLY A 67 10.20 -9.30 -5.26
C GLY A 67 11.53 -8.82 -5.87
N ARG A 68 11.56 -7.62 -6.49
CA ARG A 68 12.83 -7.00 -6.95
C ARG A 68 13.62 -6.34 -5.81
N GLY A 69 13.00 -6.08 -4.66
CA GLY A 69 13.65 -5.52 -3.48
C GLY A 69 14.21 -4.10 -3.64
N GLU A 70 13.82 -3.38 -4.69
CA GLU A 70 14.28 -2.01 -4.90
C GLU A 70 13.49 -1.05 -3.98
N GLN A 71 14.15 -0.53 -2.94
CA GLN A 71 13.67 0.56 -2.07
C GLN A 71 12.52 0.21 -1.10
N VAL A 72 12.03 -1.02 -1.13
CA VAL A 72 11.07 -1.57 -0.17
C VAL A 72 11.55 -2.90 0.37
N TYR A 73 11.11 -3.24 1.58
CA TYR A 73 11.27 -4.57 2.15
C TYR A 73 9.90 -5.22 2.35
N ILE A 74 9.86 -6.55 2.26
CA ILE A 74 8.67 -7.35 2.55
C ILE A 74 8.46 -7.32 4.06
N VAL A 75 7.25 -6.93 4.49
CA VAL A 75 6.87 -6.93 5.90
C VAL A 75 6.78 -8.39 6.38
N SER A 76 7.39 -8.73 7.51
CA SER A 76 7.26 -10.06 8.11
C SER A 76 5.81 -10.32 8.56
N GLU A 77 5.44 -11.58 8.76
CA GLU A 77 4.12 -11.93 9.28
C GLU A 77 3.87 -11.30 10.66
N GLU A 78 4.89 -11.25 11.52
CA GLU A 78 4.80 -10.66 12.86
C GLU A 78 4.55 -9.14 12.86
N LYS A 79 5.04 -8.43 11.83
CA LYS A 79 4.84 -6.98 11.67
C LYS A 79 3.64 -6.65 10.77
N SER A 80 2.87 -7.67 10.38
CA SER A 80 1.72 -7.53 9.49
C SER A 80 0.46 -7.22 10.27
N ASP A 81 -0.24 -6.14 9.92
CA ASP A 81 -1.53 -5.79 10.53
C ASP A 81 -2.65 -6.71 10.02
N TYR A 82 -2.47 -7.31 8.84
CA TYR A 82 -3.46 -8.17 8.20
C TYR A 82 -3.04 -9.66 8.21
N GLY A 83 -1.88 -10.00 8.77
CA GLY A 83 -1.30 -11.35 8.80
C GLY A 83 -1.02 -11.92 7.39
N GLY A 84 -0.73 -13.22 7.31
CA GLY A 84 -0.61 -13.96 6.06
C GLY A 84 0.65 -13.71 5.24
N THR A 85 0.76 -14.37 4.09
CA THR A 85 1.93 -14.26 3.21
C THR A 85 1.95 -12.92 2.47
N VAL A 86 3.07 -12.59 1.82
CA VAL A 86 3.15 -11.38 0.98
C VAL A 86 2.21 -11.47 -0.23
N GLU A 87 2.01 -12.66 -0.76
CA GLU A 87 1.08 -12.93 -1.86
C GLU A 87 -0.37 -12.67 -1.43
N GLU A 88 -0.79 -13.21 -0.29
CA GLU A 88 -2.14 -13.01 0.26
C GLU A 88 -2.42 -11.53 0.59
N ARG A 89 -1.40 -10.79 1.02
CA ARG A 89 -1.52 -9.33 1.24
C ARG A 89 -1.61 -8.56 -0.07
N ALA A 90 -0.81 -8.95 -1.07
CA ALA A 90 -0.88 -8.33 -2.40
C ALA A 90 -2.24 -8.59 -3.07
N GLU A 91 -2.83 -9.77 -2.86
CA GLU A 91 -4.19 -10.11 -3.30
C GLU A 91 -5.23 -9.23 -2.58
N ARG A 92 -5.19 -9.14 -1.25
CA ARG A 92 -6.12 -8.28 -0.48
C ARG A 92 -5.99 -6.80 -0.79
N TYR A 93 -4.79 -6.33 -1.13
CA TYR A 93 -4.59 -4.98 -1.66
C TYR A 93 -5.26 -4.85 -3.04
N ALA A 94 -5.05 -5.83 -3.93
CA ALA A 94 -5.58 -5.79 -5.29
C ALA A 94 -7.10 -5.81 -5.30
N ASP A 95 -7.71 -6.63 -4.44
CA ASP A 95 -9.16 -6.67 -4.24
C ASP A 95 -9.70 -5.30 -3.87
N TYR A 96 -9.13 -4.69 -2.82
CA TYR A 96 -9.55 -3.37 -2.35
C TYR A 96 -9.34 -2.28 -3.41
N PHE A 97 -8.21 -2.30 -4.11
CA PHE A 97 -7.95 -1.34 -5.20
C PHE A 97 -8.99 -1.46 -6.32
N VAL A 98 -9.34 -2.68 -6.72
CA VAL A 98 -10.28 -2.89 -7.82
C VAL A 98 -11.71 -2.53 -7.38
N GLU A 99 -12.15 -3.02 -6.22
CA GLU A 99 -13.52 -2.81 -5.74
C GLU A 99 -13.77 -1.34 -5.37
N GLU A 100 -12.92 -0.76 -4.54
CA GLU A 100 -13.19 0.56 -3.96
C GLU A 100 -12.66 1.70 -4.84
N VAL A 101 -11.47 1.56 -5.43
CA VAL A 101 -10.86 2.64 -6.22
C VAL A 101 -11.30 2.60 -7.68
N LEU A 102 -11.14 1.46 -8.36
CA LEU A 102 -11.51 1.35 -9.77
C LEU A 102 -13.03 1.38 -9.91
N HIS A 103 -13.77 0.55 -9.19
CA HIS A 103 -15.22 0.47 -9.30
C HIS A 103 -15.93 1.55 -8.49
N GLY A 104 -15.61 1.72 -7.21
CA GLY A 104 -16.25 2.73 -6.34
C GLY A 104 -15.97 4.18 -6.75
N VAL A 105 -14.70 4.57 -6.85
CA VAL A 105 -14.33 5.98 -7.14
C VAL A 105 -14.34 6.31 -8.63
N CYS A 106 -14.02 5.33 -9.48
CA CYS A 106 -13.80 5.53 -10.93
C CYS A 106 -14.85 4.88 -11.84
N ASP A 107 -15.93 4.29 -11.31
CA ASP A 107 -17.02 3.62 -12.06
C ASP A 107 -16.54 2.52 -13.02
N GLY A 108 -15.47 1.81 -12.66
CA GLY A 108 -14.87 0.76 -13.49
C GLY A 108 -14.20 1.30 -14.75
N ASN A 109 -13.90 2.59 -14.85
CA ASN A 109 -13.41 3.24 -16.06
C ASN A 109 -11.90 3.54 -15.99
N PRO A 110 -11.05 2.81 -16.76
CA PRO A 110 -9.60 3.06 -16.80
C PRO A 110 -9.22 4.49 -17.20
N SER A 111 -9.99 5.14 -18.07
CA SER A 111 -9.72 6.53 -18.47
C SER A 111 -10.02 7.52 -17.36
N ARG A 112 -11.03 7.24 -16.51
CA ARG A 112 -11.31 8.04 -15.31
C ARG A 112 -10.23 7.83 -14.26
N LEU A 113 -9.85 6.57 -14.00
CA LEU A 113 -8.72 6.24 -13.13
C LEU A 113 -7.43 6.98 -13.56
N LYS A 114 -7.09 6.93 -14.85
CA LYS A 114 -5.91 7.64 -15.38
C LYS A 114 -5.96 9.15 -15.12
N ARG A 115 -7.11 9.79 -15.34
CA ARG A 115 -7.28 11.24 -15.09
C ARG A 115 -7.18 11.60 -13.61
N MET A 116 -7.69 10.74 -12.71
CA MET A 116 -7.68 10.98 -11.27
C MET A 116 -6.38 10.55 -10.60
N SER A 117 -5.57 9.72 -11.26
CA SER A 117 -4.41 9.04 -10.68
C SER A 117 -3.42 9.95 -9.96
N ASN A 118 -3.16 11.16 -10.47
CA ASN A 118 -2.26 12.09 -9.79
C ASN A 118 -2.82 12.55 -8.45
N ASN A 119 -4.09 12.98 -8.41
CA ASN A 119 -4.71 13.45 -7.16
C ASN A 119 -4.87 12.31 -6.14
N LEU A 120 -5.17 11.09 -6.60
CA LEU A 120 -5.26 9.91 -5.75
C LEU A 120 -3.87 9.50 -5.23
N ALA A 121 -2.84 9.58 -6.07
CA ALA A 121 -1.46 9.33 -5.66
C ALA A 121 -0.98 10.33 -4.61
N ASP A 122 -1.34 11.61 -4.71
CA ASP A 122 -0.99 12.62 -3.70
C ASP A 122 -1.63 12.29 -2.33
N GLY A 123 -2.90 11.87 -2.31
CA GLY A 123 -3.58 11.41 -1.10
C GLY A 123 -2.94 10.15 -0.51
N PHE A 124 -2.68 9.17 -1.38
CA PHE A 124 -2.02 7.92 -1.00
C PHE A 124 -0.62 8.17 -0.44
N TYR A 125 0.13 9.09 -1.03
CA TYR A 125 1.44 9.53 -0.54
C TYR A 125 1.33 10.15 0.85
N ALA A 126 0.36 11.05 1.08
CA ALA A 126 0.15 11.66 2.38
C ALA A 126 -0.22 10.62 3.46
N ALA A 127 -1.06 9.63 3.11
CA ALA A 127 -1.46 8.55 4.01
C ALA A 127 -0.28 7.63 4.37
N THR A 128 0.51 7.22 3.38
CA THR A 128 1.73 6.41 3.61
C THR A 128 2.79 7.17 4.42
N LEU A 129 2.92 8.48 4.23
CA LEU A 129 3.78 9.34 5.05
C LEU A 129 3.36 9.35 6.51
N LYS A 130 2.05 9.35 6.78
CA LYS A 130 1.51 9.29 8.14
C LYS A 130 1.86 7.95 8.79
N LEU A 131 1.60 6.83 8.11
CA LEU A 131 1.93 5.49 8.59
C LEU A 131 3.42 5.33 8.89
N TRP A 132 4.28 5.86 8.02
CA TRP A 132 5.73 5.80 8.25
C TRP A 132 6.19 6.55 9.50
N ARG A 133 5.53 7.66 9.83
CA ARG A 133 5.82 8.41 11.07
C ARG A 133 5.34 7.65 12.30
N GLU A 134 4.17 7.03 12.21
CA GLU A 134 3.60 6.20 13.28
C GLU A 134 4.52 5.01 13.58
N ASP A 135 4.91 4.25 12.56
CA ASP A 135 5.83 3.10 12.65
C ASP A 135 7.17 3.46 13.33
N ARG A 136 7.74 4.63 12.99
CA ARG A 136 8.99 5.10 13.61
C ARG A 136 8.85 5.59 15.04
N ASN A 137 7.75 6.25 15.36
CA ASN A 137 7.49 6.67 16.73
C ASN A 137 7.31 5.43 17.63
N GLU A 138 6.63 4.39 17.13
CA GLU A 138 6.48 3.11 17.83
C GLU A 138 7.83 2.41 18.05
N ASP A 139 8.70 2.38 17.02
CA ASP A 139 10.06 1.85 17.15
C ASP A 139 10.87 2.64 18.22
N GLU A 140 10.80 3.99 18.21
CA GLU A 140 11.50 4.85 19.17
C GLU A 140 10.96 4.71 20.61
N GLU A 141 9.66 4.46 20.80
CA GLU A 141 9.05 4.20 22.11
C GLU A 141 9.41 2.80 22.63
N GLY A 142 9.47 1.79 21.74
CA GLY A 142 9.88 0.42 22.07
C GLY A 142 11.34 0.34 22.52
N GLU A 143 12.26 0.98 21.79
CA GLU A 143 13.68 1.05 22.15
C GLU A 143 13.89 1.70 23.53
N GLN A 144 13.14 2.76 23.84
CA GLN A 144 13.19 3.43 25.15
C GLN A 144 12.63 2.58 26.29
N ALA A 145 11.62 1.75 26.03
CA ALA A 145 11.06 0.83 27.03
C ALA A 145 12.02 -0.32 27.34
N GLU A 146 12.68 -0.89 26.33
CA GLU A 146 13.68 -1.96 26.50
C GLU A 146 14.95 -1.48 27.23
N GLU A 147 15.41 -0.25 26.97
CA GLU A 147 16.52 0.37 27.72
C GLU A 147 16.16 0.62 29.20
N GLN A 148 14.92 1.00 29.49
CA GLN A 148 14.45 1.19 30.86
C GLN A 148 14.31 -0.12 31.64
N GLU A 149 13.80 -1.19 31.02
CA GLU A 149 13.69 -2.51 31.65
C GLU A 149 15.07 -3.16 31.86
N SER A 150 15.98 -3.06 30.88
CA SER A 150 17.34 -3.59 31.00
C SER A 150 18.22 -2.81 32.00
N GLY A 151 17.97 -1.51 32.17
CA GLY A 151 18.60 -0.66 33.19
C GLY A 151 18.08 -0.90 34.61
N GLN A 152 16.81 -1.28 34.78
CA GLN A 152 16.23 -1.62 36.10
C GLN A 152 16.59 -3.04 36.56
N ALA A 153 16.83 -3.97 35.63
CA ALA A 153 17.26 -5.34 35.95
C ALA A 153 18.72 -5.47 36.43
N GLN A 154 19.50 -4.38 36.44
CA GLN A 154 20.92 -4.35 36.81
C GLN A 154 21.20 -3.66 38.17
N LEU A 155 20.16 -3.28 38.93
CA LEU A 155 20.23 -2.73 40.29
C LEU A 155 19.72 -3.73 41.34
#